data_AF-A0A6A5XH96-F1
#
_entry.id   AF-A0A6A5XH96-F1
#
_cell.length_a   1.000
_cell.length_b   1.000
_cell.length_c   1.000
_cell.angle_alpha   90.00
_cell.angle_beta   90.00
_cell.angle_gamma   90.00
#
_symmetry.space_group_name_H-M   'P 1'
#
loop_
_entity.id
_entity.type
_entity.pdbx_description
1 polymer ?
#
loop_
_entity_poly.entity_id
_entity_poly.type
_entity_poly.pdbx_seq_one_letter_code
_entity_poly.pdbx_strand_id
1 'polypeptide(L)'
;MTWKSSSTSSSKASSLFGLDEDDTSKILVYKYRSGSKALEVSSQHDLCKALDHDPNLEYMRVTKKPIPRGNSRLEVFGEDLMMPEDQKKYAEKPTLKSSLANVGLPSTAYWKRLLFNSFPELYIVSKSISPSNSPNNSPENSQHVSPSTTFPVDNAHPLQDPQAS
;
A
#
# COMPACT_ATOMS: atom_id res chain seq x y z
N MET A 1 33.71 18.05 -37.62
CA MET A 1 33.32 17.28 -36.43
C MET A 1 31.81 17.40 -36.24
N THR A 2 31.04 16.34 -36.49
CA THR A 2 29.60 16.31 -36.19
C THR A 2 29.41 15.84 -34.75
N TRP A 3 28.75 16.67 -33.94
CA TRP A 3 28.47 16.37 -32.55
C TRP A 3 27.37 15.32 -32.53
N LYS A 4 27.69 14.07 -32.17
CA LYS A 4 26.67 13.07 -31.86
C LYS A 4 26.14 13.40 -30.47
N SER A 5 25.02 14.09 -30.39
CA SER A 5 24.19 14.07 -29.20
C SER A 5 23.79 12.62 -28.98
N SER A 6 24.47 11.93 -28.06
CA SER A 6 23.97 10.66 -27.52
C SER A 6 22.70 11.04 -26.78
N SER A 7 21.56 10.86 -27.42
CA SER A 7 20.25 10.92 -26.76
C SER A 7 20.24 9.79 -25.73
N THR A 8 20.67 10.09 -24.51
CA THR A 8 20.38 9.29 -23.33
C THR A 8 18.87 9.14 -23.32
N SER A 9 18.38 7.92 -23.56
CA SER A 9 16.98 7.57 -23.38
C SER A 9 16.67 7.70 -21.90
N SER A 10 16.34 8.90 -21.44
CA SER A 10 15.94 9.16 -20.05
C SER A 10 14.74 8.28 -19.73
N SER A 11 14.81 7.56 -18.62
CA SER A 11 13.69 6.75 -18.13
C SER A 11 12.47 7.62 -17.89
N LYS A 12 11.29 7.12 -18.26
CA LYS A 12 10.04 7.85 -18.03
C LYS A 12 9.74 7.86 -16.53
N ALA A 13 10.03 6.75 -15.86
CA ALA A 13 9.89 6.59 -14.43
C ALA A 13 10.75 7.57 -13.61
N SER A 14 11.98 7.89 -14.02
CA SER A 14 12.82 8.89 -13.31
C SER A 14 12.13 10.25 -13.27
N SER A 15 11.64 10.70 -14.42
CA SER A 15 10.98 11.99 -14.57
C SER A 15 9.62 12.06 -13.85
N LEU A 16 8.84 10.97 -13.89
CA LEU A 16 7.51 10.92 -13.26
C LEU A 16 7.56 10.84 -11.73
N PHE A 17 8.57 10.16 -11.18
CA PHE A 17 8.60 9.83 -9.75
C PHE A 17 9.78 10.42 -8.99
N GLY A 18 10.65 11.21 -9.65
CA GLY A 18 11.85 11.76 -9.03
C GLY A 18 12.81 10.68 -8.55
N LEU A 19 13.01 9.65 -9.37
CA LEU A 19 14.00 8.60 -9.17
C LEU A 19 15.27 8.93 -9.94
N ASP A 20 16.42 8.51 -9.41
CA ASP A 20 17.70 8.66 -10.09
C ASP A 20 17.99 7.39 -10.90
N GLU A 21 18.03 7.52 -12.24
CA GLU A 21 18.27 6.39 -13.14
C GLU A 21 19.72 5.93 -13.16
N ASP A 22 20.66 6.76 -12.72
CA ASP A 22 22.07 6.41 -12.65
C ASP A 22 22.45 5.84 -11.27
N ASP A 23 21.55 5.95 -10.27
CA ASP A 23 21.79 5.44 -8.93
C ASP A 23 21.64 3.91 -8.86
N THR A 24 22.79 3.24 -8.75
CA THR A 24 22.94 1.79 -8.60
C THR A 24 23.00 1.33 -7.14
N SER A 25 22.89 2.26 -6.18
CA SER A 25 22.89 1.94 -4.76
C SER A 25 21.71 1.04 -4.39
N LYS A 26 21.91 0.19 -3.38
CA LYS A 26 20.88 -0.78 -2.98
C LYS A 26 19.79 -0.09 -2.16
N ILE A 27 18.55 -0.28 -2.59
CA ILE A 27 17.33 0.22 -1.97
C ILE A 27 16.40 -0.93 -1.59
N LEU A 28 15.45 -0.66 -0.71
CA LEU A 28 14.35 -1.57 -0.41
C LEU A 28 13.10 -1.13 -1.16
N VAL A 29 12.47 -2.08 -1.85
CA VAL A 29 11.25 -1.85 -2.62
C VAL A 29 10.13 -2.72 -2.05
N TYR A 30 8.98 -2.10 -1.78
CA TYR A 30 7.75 -2.78 -1.43
C TYR A 30 6.71 -2.59 -2.54
N LYS A 31 6.24 -3.68 -3.15
CA LYS A 31 5.22 -3.66 -4.20
C LYS A 31 3.84 -3.96 -3.60
N TYR A 32 3.06 -2.92 -3.36
CA TYR A 32 1.74 -3.04 -2.76
C TYR A 32 0.78 -3.83 -3.66
N ARG A 33 0.10 -4.84 -3.09
CA ARG A 33 -0.86 -5.73 -3.79
C ARG A 33 -0.31 -6.48 -5.01
N SER A 34 1.01 -6.62 -5.15
CA SER A 34 1.64 -7.40 -6.22
C SER A 34 1.68 -8.91 -5.96
N GLY A 35 1.03 -9.41 -4.90
CA GLY A 35 1.08 -10.81 -4.46
C GLY A 35 2.31 -11.16 -3.62
N SER A 36 3.43 -10.45 -3.79
CA SER A 36 4.63 -10.61 -2.96
C SER A 36 4.52 -9.81 -1.66
N LYS A 37 4.59 -10.51 -0.51
CA LYS A 37 4.63 -9.88 0.83
C LYS A 37 6.04 -9.48 1.27
N ALA A 38 7.07 -9.93 0.56
CA ALA A 38 8.46 -9.68 0.91
C ALA A 38 8.97 -8.35 0.33
N LEU A 39 9.90 -7.73 1.05
CA LEU A 39 10.68 -6.62 0.53
C LEU A 39 11.70 -7.12 -0.50
N GLU A 40 11.80 -6.41 -1.60
CA GLU A 40 12.77 -6.67 -2.66
C GLU A 40 13.97 -5.73 -2.48
N VAL A 41 15.18 -6.28 -2.59
CA VAL A 41 16.41 -5.48 -2.61
C VAL A 41 16.74 -5.21 -4.07
N SER A 42 16.69 -3.94 -4.47
CA SER A 42 16.93 -3.51 -5.86
C SER A 42 17.80 -2.25 -5.87
N SER A 43 17.89 -1.56 -7.01
CA SER A 43 18.49 -0.22 -7.15
C SER A 43 17.48 0.75 -7.75
N GLN A 44 17.73 2.07 -7.69
CA GLN A 44 16.86 3.04 -8.37
C GLN A 44 16.93 2.85 -9.89
N HIS A 45 18.13 2.59 -10.44
CA HIS A 45 18.32 2.19 -11.83
C HIS A 45 17.42 1.02 -12.25
N ASP A 46 17.49 -0.09 -11.51
CA ASP A 46 16.72 -1.30 -11.80
C ASP A 46 15.21 -1.07 -11.63
N LEU A 47 14.82 -0.25 -10.65
CA LEU A 47 13.43 0.12 -10.41
C LEU A 47 12.87 0.97 -11.56
N CYS A 48 13.61 1.99 -12.02
CA CYS A 48 13.23 2.79 -13.18
C CYS A 48 13.03 1.91 -14.41
N LYS A 49 13.99 1.02 -14.67
CA LYS A 49 13.90 0.07 -15.78
C LYS A 49 12.67 -0.83 -15.65
N ALA A 50 12.40 -1.39 -14.48
CA ALA A 50 11.23 -2.24 -14.26
C ALA A 50 9.91 -1.48 -14.46
N LEU A 51 9.83 -0.24 -14.00
CA LEU A 51 8.65 0.61 -14.16
C LEU A 51 8.43 1.02 -15.63
N ASP A 52 9.49 1.37 -16.36
CA ASP A 52 9.40 1.74 -17.78
C ASP A 52 8.87 0.61 -18.67
N HIS A 53 9.03 -0.66 -18.25
CA HIS A 53 8.50 -1.81 -18.97
C HIS A 53 7.04 -2.14 -18.58
N ASP A 54 6.49 -1.53 -17.51
CA ASP A 54 5.11 -1.77 -17.10
C ASP A 54 4.13 -0.98 -18.00
N PRO A 55 3.18 -1.64 -18.69
CA PRO A 55 2.19 -0.95 -19.51
C PRO A 55 1.26 -0.03 -18.70
N ASN A 56 1.21 -0.19 -17.37
CA ASN A 56 0.38 0.63 -16.48
C ASN A 56 1.16 1.77 -15.81
N LEU A 57 2.34 2.14 -16.31
CA LEU A 57 3.23 3.15 -15.71
C LEU A 57 2.49 4.45 -15.30
N GLU A 58 1.57 4.94 -16.13
CA GLU A 58 0.78 6.15 -15.85
C GLU A 58 -0.14 6.02 -14.63
N TYR A 59 -0.57 4.78 -14.33
CA TYR A 59 -1.37 4.45 -13.15
C TYR A 59 -0.51 3.91 -12.02
N MET A 60 0.81 3.99 -12.10
CA MET A 60 1.71 3.61 -11.02
C MET A 60 2.09 4.84 -10.20
N ARG A 61 2.45 4.58 -8.95
CA ARG A 61 2.89 5.59 -8.01
C ARG A 61 4.05 5.02 -7.19
N VAL A 62 5.09 5.82 -7.04
CA VAL A 62 6.21 5.53 -6.15
C VAL A 62 6.23 6.57 -5.04
N THR A 63 6.30 6.08 -3.81
CA THR A 63 6.34 6.89 -2.58
C THR A 63 7.54 6.45 -1.76
N LYS A 64 8.09 7.35 -0.95
CA LYS A 64 9.27 7.08 -0.12
C LYS A 64 8.87 7.16 1.35
N LYS A 65 9.20 6.15 2.13
CA LYS A 65 8.96 6.09 3.57
C LYS A 65 10.29 5.96 4.32
N PRO A 66 10.63 6.87 5.25
CA PRO A 66 11.84 6.72 6.04
C PRO A 66 11.77 5.48 6.94
N ILE A 67 12.88 4.74 7.03
CA ILE A 67 12.98 3.57 7.90
C ILE A 67 13.59 4.01 9.24
N PRO A 68 12.86 3.95 10.37
CA PRO A 68 13.40 4.29 11.68
C PRO A 68 14.59 3.37 12.03
N ARG A 69 15.64 3.94 12.64
CA ARG A 69 16.80 3.13 13.07
C ARG A 69 16.40 2.20 14.22
N GLY A 70 16.93 0.98 14.21
CA GLY A 70 16.66 -0.04 15.24
C GLY A 70 15.41 -0.88 14.99
N ASN A 71 14.56 -0.51 14.03
CA ASN A 71 13.37 -1.28 13.70
C ASN A 71 13.70 -2.40 12.71
N SER A 72 13.44 -3.65 13.09
CA SER A 72 13.54 -4.81 12.17
C SER A 72 12.30 -5.01 11.32
N ARG A 73 11.20 -4.33 11.67
CA ARG A 73 9.90 -4.37 11.00
C ARG A 73 9.39 -2.96 10.77
N LEU A 74 8.71 -2.77 9.64
CA LEU A 74 8.10 -1.50 9.27
C LEU A 74 6.62 -1.73 8.97
N GLU A 75 5.76 -0.92 9.57
CA GLU A 75 4.37 -0.86 9.17
C GLU A 75 4.22 0.06 7.95
N VAL A 76 3.42 -0.36 6.98
CA VAL A 76 3.01 0.45 5.83
C VAL A 76 1.55 0.83 6.04
N PHE A 77 1.27 2.12 6.11
CA PHE A 77 -0.03 2.72 6.33
C PHE A 77 -0.67 3.17 5.01
N GLY A 78 -1.97 3.47 5.06
CA GLY A 78 -2.68 4.07 3.93
C GLY A 78 -2.08 5.39 3.45
N GLU A 79 -1.62 6.22 4.38
CA GLU A 79 -0.97 7.50 4.08
C GLU A 79 0.32 7.35 3.27
N ASP A 80 1.07 6.26 3.49
CA ASP A 80 2.33 6.04 2.80
C ASP A 80 2.14 5.81 1.30
N LEU A 81 0.94 5.45 0.85
CA LEU A 81 0.61 5.27 -0.58
C LEU A 81 0.17 6.56 -1.27
N MET A 82 0.00 7.64 -0.51
CA MET A 82 -0.50 8.92 -1.00
C MET A 82 0.64 9.89 -1.30
N MET A 83 0.43 10.76 -2.29
CA MET A 83 1.33 11.88 -2.52
C MET A 83 1.27 12.86 -1.34
N PRO A 84 2.35 13.62 -1.06
CA PRO A 84 2.39 14.53 0.09
C PRO A 84 1.23 15.55 0.14
N GLU A 85 0.75 15.99 -1.02
CA GLU A 85 -0.41 16.90 -1.12
C GLU A 85 -1.71 16.21 -0.67
N ASP A 86 -1.93 14.96 -1.08
CA ASP A 86 -3.10 14.17 -0.71
C ASP A 86 -3.07 13.78 0.78
N GLN A 87 -1.89 13.49 1.32
CA GLN A 87 -1.71 13.20 2.75
C GLN A 87 -2.21 14.36 3.61
N LYS A 88 -1.88 15.61 3.24
CA LYS A 88 -2.38 16.81 3.94
C LYS A 88 -3.88 16.95 3.79
N LYS A 89 -4.41 16.76 2.58
CA LYS A 89 -5.85 16.88 2.27
C LYS A 89 -6.71 15.91 3.06
N TYR A 90 -6.21 14.70 3.31
CA TYR A 90 -6.96 13.64 3.97
C TYR A 90 -6.46 13.32 5.39
N ALA A 91 -5.63 14.20 5.98
CA ALA A 91 -5.01 14.00 7.28
C ALA A 91 -6.02 13.72 8.41
N GLU A 92 -7.21 14.31 8.32
CA GLU A 92 -8.27 14.15 9.33
C GLU A 92 -9.04 12.82 9.20
N LYS A 93 -8.89 12.09 8.09
CA LYS A 93 -9.61 10.84 7.88
C LYS A 93 -8.96 9.71 8.68
N PRO A 94 -9.72 8.99 9.53
CA PRO A 94 -9.16 7.92 10.35
C PRO A 94 -8.63 6.75 9.51
N THR A 95 -9.11 6.59 8.29
CA THR A 95 -8.67 5.54 7.35
C THR A 95 -7.22 5.71 6.90
N LEU A 96 -6.65 6.92 6.98
CA LEU A 96 -5.30 7.21 6.51
C LEU A 96 -4.23 6.49 7.35
N LYS A 97 -4.49 6.37 8.66
CA LYS A 97 -3.62 5.69 9.63
C LYS A 97 -3.85 4.18 9.71
N SER A 98 -4.70 3.63 8.84
CA SER A 98 -4.94 2.19 8.81
C SER A 98 -3.68 1.44 8.35
N SER A 99 -3.27 0.43 9.11
CA SER A 99 -2.14 -0.42 8.78
C SER A 99 -2.51 -1.37 7.63
N LEU A 100 -1.77 -1.27 6.53
CA LEU A 100 -1.97 -2.08 5.32
C LEU A 100 -1.10 -3.33 5.31
N ALA A 101 0.13 -3.21 5.82
CA ALA A 101 1.07 -4.31 5.88
C ALA A 101 2.12 -4.09 6.98
N ASN A 102 2.60 -5.19 7.56
CA ASN A 102 3.79 -5.19 8.40
C ASN A 102 4.88 -5.98 7.66
N VAL A 103 5.91 -5.27 7.20
CA VAL A 103 7.00 -5.83 6.39
C VAL A 103 8.27 -5.98 7.23
N GLY A 104 8.87 -7.16 7.19
CA GLY A 104 10.15 -7.42 7.83
C GLY A 104 11.30 -6.95 6.95
N LEU A 105 12.26 -6.24 7.52
CA LEU A 105 13.50 -5.93 6.84
C LEU A 105 14.31 -7.24 6.65
N PRO A 106 14.91 -7.47 5.46
CA PRO A 106 15.89 -8.53 5.32
C PRO A 106 17.01 -8.34 6.34
N SER A 107 17.46 -9.41 7.00
CA SER A 107 18.47 -9.32 8.07
C SER A 107 19.73 -8.56 7.63
N THR A 108 20.16 -8.77 6.39
CA THR A 108 21.30 -8.07 5.80
C THR A 108 21.07 -6.58 5.67
N ALA A 109 19.87 -6.15 5.26
CA ALA A 109 19.49 -4.74 5.17
C ALA A 109 19.39 -4.10 6.57
N TYR A 110 18.83 -4.81 7.54
CA TYR A 110 18.74 -4.35 8.94
C TYR A 110 20.12 -4.04 9.53
N TRP A 111 21.07 -4.98 9.44
CA TRP A 111 22.43 -4.77 9.97
C TRP A 111 23.18 -3.67 9.21
N LYS A 112 23.03 -3.59 7.89
CA LYS A 112 23.64 -2.51 7.09
C LYS A 112 23.07 -1.14 7.44
N ARG A 113 21.77 -1.04 7.73
CA ARG A 113 21.16 0.18 8.26
C ARG A 113 21.71 0.54 9.64
N LEU A 114 21.83 -0.46 10.52
CA LEU A 114 22.30 -0.22 11.89
C LEU A 114 23.76 0.27 11.91
N LEU A 115 24.64 -0.33 11.12
CA LEU A 115 26.09 -0.06 11.16
C LEU A 115 26.56 1.03 10.18
N PHE A 116 25.95 1.12 8.99
CA PHE A 116 26.43 1.98 7.90
C PHE A 116 25.37 2.97 7.39
N ASN A 117 24.22 3.07 8.08
CA ASN A 117 23.08 3.90 7.66
C ASN A 117 22.57 3.59 6.23
N SER A 118 22.85 2.41 5.70
CA SER A 118 22.34 1.98 4.38
C SER A 118 20.83 1.75 4.43
N PHE A 119 20.17 1.74 3.27
CA PHE A 119 18.71 1.58 3.14
C PHE A 119 17.92 2.59 4.00
N PRO A 120 18.15 3.91 3.85
CA PRO A 120 17.50 4.92 4.70
C PRO A 120 15.99 4.99 4.52
N GLU A 121 15.52 4.60 3.34
CA GLU A 121 14.14 4.74 2.92
C GLU A 121 13.64 3.44 2.29
N LEU A 122 12.34 3.21 2.45
CA LEU A 122 11.57 2.20 1.75
C LEU A 122 10.85 2.86 0.56
N TYR A 123 11.06 2.31 -0.63
CA TYR A 123 10.36 2.70 -1.84
C TYR A 123 9.10 1.88 -1.97
N ILE A 124 7.94 2.51 -1.91
CA ILE A 124 6.64 1.84 -2.00
C ILE A 124 6.06 2.10 -3.39
N VAL A 125 5.93 1.01 -4.16
CA VAL A 125 5.30 1.01 -5.47
C VAL A 125 3.86 0.56 -5.31
N SER A 126 2.92 1.39 -5.76
CA SER A 126 1.49 1.11 -5.70
C SER A 126 0.80 1.57 -6.97
N LYS A 127 -0.40 1.03 -7.22
CA LYS A 127 -1.26 1.54 -8.30
C LYS A 127 -1.99 2.79 -7.80
N SER A 128 -1.90 3.88 -8.55
CA SER A 128 -2.76 5.05 -8.43
C SER A 128 -4.20 4.63 -8.68
N ILE A 129 -5.01 4.74 -7.64
CA ILE A 129 -6.47 4.74 -7.75
C ILE A 129 -6.88 6.12 -8.26
N SER A 130 -6.71 6.37 -9.55
CA SER A 130 -7.55 7.36 -10.21
C SER A 130 -8.97 6.76 -10.23
N PRO A 131 -9.99 7.43 -9.68
CA PRO A 131 -11.36 6.92 -9.68
C PRO A 131 -11.96 7.10 -11.07
N SER A 132 -11.41 6.44 -12.09
CA SER A 132 -12.09 6.24 -13.37
C SER A 132 -12.64 4.82 -13.35
N ASN A 133 -13.92 4.73 -13.00
CA ASN A 133 -14.75 3.52 -13.04
C ASN A 133 -14.52 2.54 -11.87
N SER A 134 -14.99 2.91 -10.69
CA SER A 134 -15.84 1.94 -9.99
C SER A 134 -17.02 1.65 -10.91
N PRO A 135 -17.23 0.44 -11.46
CA PRO A 135 -18.54 0.11 -12.00
C PRO A 135 -19.50 0.36 -10.84
N ASN A 136 -20.42 1.30 -11.04
CA ASN A 136 -21.48 1.61 -10.12
C ASN A 136 -22.34 0.35 -9.96
N ASN A 137 -21.91 -0.58 -9.11
CA ASN A 137 -22.65 -1.77 -8.72
C ASN A 137 -22.99 -1.69 -7.24
N SER A 138 -23.36 -0.48 -6.80
CA SER A 138 -24.26 -0.33 -5.68
C SER A 138 -25.64 -0.75 -6.20
N PRO A 139 -26.20 -1.91 -5.81
CA PRO A 139 -27.62 -2.09 -5.97
C PRO A 139 -28.30 -1.00 -5.13
N GLU A 140 -28.97 -0.05 -5.79
CA GLU A 140 -29.84 0.96 -5.17
C GLU A 140 -30.98 0.32 -4.34
N ASN A 141 -31.11 -1.01 -4.34
CA ASN A 141 -32.14 -1.72 -3.60
C ASN A 141 -31.56 -2.42 -2.34
N SER A 142 -31.11 -1.62 -1.37
CA SER A 142 -30.82 -2.08 0.00
C SER A 142 -31.97 -1.73 0.96
N GLN A 143 -33.22 -1.87 0.52
CA GLN A 143 -34.42 -1.54 1.33
C GLN A 143 -35.22 -2.76 1.80
N HIS A 144 -34.68 -3.98 1.79
CA HIS A 144 -35.43 -5.11 2.33
C HIS A 144 -34.57 -6.15 3.04
N VAL A 145 -34.03 -5.75 4.18
CA VAL A 145 -33.69 -6.70 5.27
C VAL A 145 -34.28 -6.18 6.56
N SER A 146 -35.60 -6.35 6.72
CA SER A 146 -36.20 -6.35 8.05
C SER A 146 -35.72 -7.63 8.76
N PRO A 147 -35.07 -7.55 9.93
CA PRO A 147 -34.70 -8.74 10.67
C PRO A 147 -35.97 -9.40 11.22
N SER A 148 -36.48 -10.42 10.54
CA SER A 148 -37.50 -11.30 11.12
C SER A 148 -36.80 -12.40 11.93
N THR A 149 -36.84 -12.22 13.25
CA THR A 149 -36.66 -13.21 14.33
C THR A 149 -35.29 -13.91 14.49
N THR A 150 -34.58 -13.60 15.58
CA THR A 150 -33.29 -14.21 15.97
C THR A 150 -33.40 -15.10 17.22
N PHE A 151 -34.60 -15.41 17.73
CA PHE A 151 -34.71 -16.35 18.86
C PHE A 151 -35.82 -17.37 18.64
N PRO A 152 -35.52 -18.69 18.54
CA PRO A 152 -36.54 -19.70 18.69
C PRO A 152 -37.09 -19.65 20.13
N VAL A 153 -38.39 -19.40 20.26
CA VAL A 153 -39.11 -19.49 21.54
C VAL A 153 -39.47 -20.96 21.74
N ASP A 154 -38.52 -21.76 22.22
CA ASP A 154 -38.81 -23.08 22.78
C ASP A 154 -38.67 -23.00 24.30
N ASN A 155 -39.75 -22.62 24.96
CA ASN A 155 -40.05 -23.07 26.32
C ASN A 155 -41.56 -22.93 26.54
N ALA A 156 -42.29 -24.02 26.36
CA ALA A 156 -43.66 -24.14 26.82
C ALA A 156 -43.65 -24.08 28.35
N HIS A 157 -44.10 -22.97 28.91
CA HIS A 157 -44.36 -22.84 30.34
C HIS A 157 -45.60 -23.70 30.66
N PRO A 158 -45.55 -24.68 31.58
CA PRO A 158 -46.76 -25.37 31.99
C PRO A 158 -47.69 -24.38 32.70
N LEU A 159 -48.95 -24.37 32.27
CA LEU A 159 -50.07 -23.72 32.96
C LEU A 159 -50.09 -24.22 34.41
N GLN A 160 -49.88 -23.30 35.36
CA GLN A 160 -50.19 -23.54 36.76
C GLN A 160 -51.71 -23.60 36.89
N ASP A 161 -52.23 -24.79 37.21
CA ASP A 161 -53.61 -24.99 37.64
C ASP A 161 -53.89 -24.12 38.87
N PRO A 162 -54.89 -23.22 38.83
CA PRO A 162 -55.23 -22.41 39.98
C PRO A 162 -56.38 -23.09 40.74
N GLN A 163 -56.16 -24.24 41.38
CA GLN A 163 -56.97 -24.69 42.53
C GLN A 163 -56.20 -25.69 43.40
N ALA A 164 -55.51 -25.16 44.40
CA ALA A 164 -55.24 -25.88 45.64
C ALA A 164 -55.85 -25.04 46.78
N SER A 165 -56.96 -25.56 47.31
CA SER A 165 -57.41 -25.39 48.70
C SER A 165 -57.65 -26.78 49.25
#